data_AF-A0A1U8JL50-F1
#
_entry.id   AF-A0A1U8JL50-F1
#
_cell.length_a   1.000
_cell.length_b   1.000
_cell.length_c   1.000
_cell.angle_alpha   90.00
_cell.angle_beta   90.00
_cell.angle_gamma   90.00
#
_symmetry.space_group_name_H-M   'P 1'
#
loop_
_entity.id
_entity.type
_entity.pdbx_description
1 polymer ?
#
loop_
_entity_poly.entity_id
_entity_poly.type
_entity_poly.pdbx_seq_one_letter_code
_entity_poly.pdbx_strand_id
1 'polypeptide(L)'
;MASLATLAGVQPTTIKGLGGSSLNGTKLLVKSTRQSFKPKNYRAGAVVAKYGDKSIYFDLEDIGNTTGQWDLYGSDAPSPYNPLQSKFFETFAAPFTKRGLLLKFLILGGGSLGLYLSATASDDLLPIKKGPQLPPKPGPRGKI
;
A
#
# COMPACT_ATOMS: atom_id res chain seq x y z
N MET A 1 -42.99 -8.45 2.73
CA MET A 1 -42.97 -8.73 1.28
C MET A 1 -43.30 -7.44 0.54
N ALA A 2 -42.27 -6.70 0.11
CA ALA A 2 -42.26 -5.74 -1.01
C ALA A 2 -40.94 -4.95 -0.92
N SER A 3 -39.99 -5.32 -1.77
CA SER A 3 -38.71 -4.65 -1.99
C SER A 3 -38.92 -3.57 -3.05
N LEU A 4 -38.48 -2.34 -2.79
CA LEU A 4 -38.39 -1.28 -3.80
C LEU A 4 -36.90 -1.06 -4.08
N ALA A 5 -36.45 -1.62 -5.20
CA ALA A 5 -35.07 -1.57 -5.66
C ALA A 5 -34.68 -0.12 -6.02
N THR A 6 -33.65 0.38 -5.36
CA THR A 6 -32.94 1.61 -5.68
C THR A 6 -32.10 1.39 -6.94
N LEU A 7 -32.51 1.97 -8.07
CA LEU A 7 -31.68 2.08 -9.27
C LEU A 7 -30.61 3.15 -9.04
N ALA A 8 -29.39 2.73 -8.70
CA ALA A 8 -28.22 3.59 -8.70
C ALA A 8 -27.84 3.91 -10.15
N GLY A 9 -28.33 5.03 -10.68
CA GLY A 9 -27.84 5.60 -11.92
C GLY A 9 -26.40 6.05 -11.73
N VAL A 10 -25.45 5.34 -12.33
CA VAL A 10 -24.06 5.80 -12.45
C VAL A 10 -24.09 7.08 -13.26
N GLN A 11 -23.99 8.24 -12.58
CA GLN A 11 -23.77 9.50 -13.27
C GLN A 11 -22.36 9.45 -13.90
N PRO A 12 -22.22 9.76 -15.20
CA PRO A 12 -20.89 9.96 -15.75
C PRO A 12 -20.25 11.13 -15.00
N THR A 13 -19.14 10.86 -14.34
CA THR A 13 -18.31 11.89 -13.72
C THR A 13 -17.94 12.88 -14.81
N THR A 14 -18.62 14.02 -14.82
CA THR A 14 -18.27 15.15 -15.66
C THR A 14 -16.92 15.63 -15.15
N ILE A 15 -15.82 15.21 -15.79
CA ILE A 15 -14.48 15.71 -15.49
C ILE A 15 -14.49 17.18 -15.92
N LYS A 16 -14.84 18.03 -14.95
CA LYS A 16 -14.87 19.48 -15.10
C LYS A 16 -13.45 19.98 -14.98
N GLY A 17 -12.68 19.87 -16.06
CA GLY A 17 -11.38 20.55 -16.15
C GLY A 17 -10.27 19.77 -16.83
N LEU A 18 -10.31 19.68 -18.16
CA LEU A 18 -9.10 19.60 -19.00
C LEU A 18 -9.22 20.41 -20.30
N GLY A 19 -10.30 21.20 -20.46
CA GLY A 19 -10.45 22.13 -21.56
C GLY A 19 -9.81 23.47 -21.24
N GLY A 20 -8.48 23.52 -21.12
CA GLY A 20 -7.82 24.79 -20.81
C GLY A 20 -6.31 24.80 -20.64
N SER A 21 -5.60 23.68 -20.87
CA SER A 21 -4.15 23.66 -20.76
C SER A 21 -3.50 24.44 -21.92
N SER A 22 -2.78 25.52 -21.60
CA SER A 22 -1.97 26.29 -22.55
C SER A 22 -0.50 26.21 -22.14
N LEU A 23 0.40 25.87 -23.06
CA LEU A 23 1.84 25.86 -22.79
C LEU A 23 2.52 27.23 -22.91
N ASN A 24 1.82 28.28 -23.39
CA ASN A 24 2.33 29.66 -23.52
C ASN A 24 1.20 30.71 -23.60
N GLY A 25 0.11 30.55 -22.83
CA GLY A 25 -0.97 31.54 -22.75
C GLY A 25 -1.93 31.64 -23.96
N THR A 26 -1.69 30.89 -25.03
CA THR A 26 -2.62 30.78 -26.17
C THR A 26 -3.62 29.65 -25.93
N LYS A 27 -4.92 29.98 -25.85
CA LYS A 27 -6.00 29.00 -25.69
C LYS A 27 -6.25 28.27 -27.01
N LEU A 28 -6.09 26.95 -27.03
CA LEU A 28 -6.43 26.14 -28.20
C LEU A 28 -7.96 26.00 -28.30
N LEU A 29 -8.54 26.50 -29.40
CA LEU A 29 -9.96 26.31 -29.72
C LEU A 29 -10.18 24.86 -30.18
N VAL A 30 -10.53 23.97 -29.25
CA VAL A 30 -10.94 22.61 -29.59
C VAL A 30 -12.37 22.65 -30.12
N LYS A 31 -12.53 22.65 -31.44
CA LYS A 31 -13.84 22.45 -32.09
C LYS A 31 -14.30 21.03 -31.82
N SER A 32 -15.22 20.85 -30.88
CA SER A 32 -15.89 19.58 -30.64
C SER A 32 -16.59 19.13 -31.92
N THR A 33 -16.01 18.15 -32.61
CA THR A 33 -16.65 17.51 -33.75
C THR A 33 -17.73 16.59 -33.18
N ARG A 34 -18.98 17.07 -33.15
CA ARG A 34 -20.13 16.23 -32.83
C ARG A 34 -20.41 15.30 -34.01
N GLN A 35 -19.61 14.24 -34.15
CA GLN A 35 -20.02 13.10 -34.97
C GLN A 35 -21.20 12.45 -34.26
N SER A 36 -22.40 12.68 -34.78
CA SER A 36 -23.59 11.94 -34.38
C SER A 36 -23.43 10.50 -34.85
N PHE A 37 -22.99 9.63 -33.94
CA PHE A 37 -23.10 8.19 -34.15
C PHE A 37 -24.60 7.86 -34.14
N LYS A 38 -25.16 7.55 -35.32
CA LYS A 38 -26.50 7.00 -35.40
C LYS A 38 -26.49 5.65 -34.67
N PRO A 39 -27.25 5.47 -33.57
CA PRO A 39 -27.34 4.16 -32.95
C PRO A 39 -28.03 3.24 -33.96
N LYS A 40 -27.28 2.27 -34.49
CA LYS A 40 -27.91 1.12 -35.15
C LYS A 40 -28.70 0.40 -34.05
N ASN A 41 -29.98 0.16 -34.30
CA ASN A 41 -30.82 -0.70 -33.46
C ASN A 41 -30.30 -2.14 -33.57
N TYR A 42 -29.18 -2.42 -32.90
CA TYR A 42 -28.85 -3.78 -32.52
C TYR A 42 -29.96 -4.22 -31.58
N ARG A 43 -30.55 -5.39 -31.84
CA ARG A 43 -31.38 -6.06 -30.84
C ARG A 43 -30.50 -6.19 -29.59
N ALA A 44 -30.76 -5.36 -28.59
CA ALA A 44 -30.02 -5.32 -27.35
C ALA A 44 -30.44 -6.54 -26.51
N GLY A 45 -30.04 -7.73 -26.93
CA GLY A 45 -29.81 -8.79 -25.97
C GLY A 45 -28.56 -8.39 -25.21
N ALA A 46 -28.68 -8.17 -23.91
CA ALA A 46 -27.51 -8.05 -23.06
C ALA A 46 -26.77 -9.39 -23.16
N VAL A 47 -25.66 -9.43 -23.90
CA VAL A 47 -24.78 -10.59 -23.92
C VAL A 47 -24.04 -10.55 -22.59
N VAL A 48 -24.63 -11.19 -21.58
CA VAL A 48 -24.03 -11.39 -20.27
C VAL A 48 -23.18 -12.64 -20.37
N ALA A 49 -21.87 -12.45 -20.32
CA ALA A 49 -20.88 -13.51 -20.40
C ALA A 49 -20.21 -13.61 -19.03
N LYS A 50 -20.38 -14.74 -18.35
CA LYS A 50 -19.81 -14.95 -17.01
C LYS A 50 -18.41 -15.53 -17.12
N TYR A 51 -17.52 -15.07 -16.26
CA TYR A 51 -16.19 -15.68 -16.13
C TYR A 51 -16.30 -17.18 -15.81
N GLY A 52 -15.69 -18.04 -16.63
CA GLY A 52 -15.69 -19.49 -16.42
C GLY A 52 -16.70 -20.28 -17.27
N ASP A 53 -17.54 -19.62 -18.07
CA ASP A 53 -18.33 -20.28 -19.13
C ASP A 53 -17.41 -20.76 -20.28
N LYS A 54 -17.94 -21.60 -21.19
CA LYS A 54 -17.17 -22.26 -22.28
C LYS A 54 -16.25 -21.30 -23.05
N SER A 55 -14.97 -21.25 -22.65
CA SER A 55 -13.93 -20.38 -23.18
C SER A 55 -14.19 -18.87 -23.02
N ILE A 56 -15.00 -18.47 -22.04
CA ILE A 56 -15.23 -17.07 -21.65
C ILE A 56 -14.40 -16.77 -20.41
N TYR A 57 -13.26 -16.09 -20.62
CA TYR A 57 -12.32 -15.70 -19.57
C TYR A 57 -12.33 -14.19 -19.31
N PHE A 58 -13.34 -13.48 -19.83
CA PHE A 58 -13.45 -12.05 -19.75
C PHE A 58 -14.87 -11.67 -19.34
N ASP A 59 -14.98 -11.02 -18.19
CA ASP A 59 -16.22 -10.59 -17.55
C ASP A 59 -16.07 -9.13 -17.10
N LEU A 60 -17.03 -8.29 -17.47
CA LEU A 60 -17.06 -6.87 -17.11
C LEU A 60 -17.65 -6.64 -15.71
N GLU A 61 -18.45 -7.59 -15.20
CA GLU A 61 -19.02 -7.55 -13.86
C GLU A 61 -18.03 -8.10 -12.83
N ASP A 62 -17.24 -9.11 -13.20
CA ASP A 62 -16.21 -9.73 -12.36
C ASP A 62 -14.78 -9.48 -12.88
N ILE A 63 -14.32 -8.25 -12.64
CA ILE A 63 -12.96 -7.81 -12.99
C ILE A 63 -11.91 -8.59 -12.18
N GLY A 64 -12.24 -9.01 -10.95
CA GLY A 64 -11.31 -9.74 -10.09
C GLY A 64 -10.86 -11.05 -10.72
N ASN A 65 -11.81 -11.86 -11.20
CA ASN A 65 -11.48 -13.10 -11.89
C ASN A 65 -10.86 -12.86 -13.28
N THR A 66 -11.32 -11.83 -14.01
CA THR A 66 -10.76 -11.47 -15.33
C THR A 66 -9.30 -11.01 -15.26
N THR A 67 -8.92 -10.30 -14.19
CA THR A 67 -7.56 -9.76 -13.99
C THR A 67 -6.64 -10.70 -13.20
N GLY A 68 -7.16 -11.86 -12.76
CA GLY A 68 -6.38 -12.85 -12.00
C GLY A 68 -6.11 -12.42 -10.56
N GLN A 69 -7.03 -11.68 -9.94
CA GLN A 69 -6.95 -11.29 -8.53
C GLN A 69 -7.29 -12.47 -7.61
N TRP A 70 -6.47 -13.52 -7.68
CA TRP A 70 -6.64 -14.73 -6.88
C TRP A 70 -5.62 -14.76 -5.75
N ASP A 71 -6.09 -15.08 -4.55
CA ASP A 71 -5.23 -15.50 -3.47
C ASP A 71 -4.94 -17.01 -3.64
N LEU A 72 -3.83 -17.34 -4.30
CA LEU A 72 -3.44 -18.72 -4.61
C LEU A 72 -3.14 -19.56 -3.36
N TYR A 73 -2.86 -18.90 -2.23
CA TYR A 73 -2.43 -19.56 -0.99
C TYR A 73 -3.29 -19.19 0.22
N GLY A 74 -4.33 -18.39 0.03
CA GLY A 74 -5.31 -18.05 1.05
C GLY A 74 -6.09 -19.27 1.51
N SER A 75 -6.32 -19.36 2.81
CA SER A 75 -7.15 -20.40 3.41
C SER A 75 -8.09 -19.77 4.41
N ASP A 76 -9.39 -20.05 4.27
CA ASP A 76 -10.44 -19.61 5.19
C ASP A 76 -10.54 -20.50 6.45
N ALA A 77 -9.52 -21.33 6.70
CA ALA A 77 -9.46 -22.16 7.89
C ALA A 77 -9.46 -21.29 9.16
N PRO A 78 -10.18 -21.70 10.21
CA PRO A 78 -10.19 -20.98 11.48
C PRO A 78 -8.79 -21.01 12.14
N SER A 79 -8.60 -20.15 13.16
CA SER A 79 -7.33 -20.05 13.87
C SER A 79 -6.81 -21.43 14.30
N PRO A 80 -5.59 -21.80 13.90
CA PRO A 80 -5.00 -23.09 14.29
C PRO A 80 -4.53 -23.12 15.75
N TYR A 81 -4.56 -21.97 16.44
CA TYR A 81 -4.02 -21.81 17.79
C TYR A 81 -5.07 -22.05 18.87
N ASN A 82 -4.60 -22.46 20.05
CA ASN A 82 -5.45 -22.56 21.22
C ASN A 82 -6.10 -21.20 21.55
N PRO A 83 -7.42 -21.14 21.81
CA PRO A 83 -8.11 -19.89 22.19
C PRO A 83 -7.48 -19.16 23.37
N LEU A 84 -6.95 -19.87 24.37
CA LEU A 84 -6.27 -19.25 25.51
C LEU A 84 -4.99 -18.51 25.10
N GLN A 85 -4.21 -19.11 24.18
CA GLN A 85 -3.02 -18.50 23.61
C GLN A 85 -3.39 -17.27 22.78
N SER A 86 -4.45 -17.37 21.99
CA SER A 86 -4.94 -16.25 21.16
C SER A 86 -5.33 -15.06 22.03
N LYS A 87 -6.09 -15.29 23.10
CA LYS A 87 -6.51 -14.25 24.06
C LYS A 87 -5.33 -13.62 24.80
N PHE A 88 -4.30 -14.41 25.11
CA PHE A 88 -3.06 -13.88 25.69
C PHE A 88 -2.43 -12.85 24.75
N PHE A 89 -2.14 -13.21 23.50
CA PHE A 89 -1.49 -12.29 22.58
C PHE A 89 -2.37 -11.09 22.21
N GLU A 90 -3.67 -11.29 22.08
CA GLU A 90 -4.61 -10.19 21.85
C GLU A 90 -4.50 -9.12 22.95
N THR A 91 -4.48 -9.54 24.22
CA THR A 91 -4.42 -8.61 25.35
C THR A 91 -3.05 -7.94 25.53
N PHE A 92 -1.95 -8.70 25.44
CA PHE A 92 -0.61 -8.17 25.71
C PHE A 92 0.02 -7.44 24.53
N ALA A 93 -0.31 -7.82 23.29
CA ALA A 93 0.17 -7.10 22.10
C ALA A 93 -0.68 -5.86 21.79
N ALA A 94 -1.89 -5.73 22.34
CA ALA A 94 -2.80 -4.62 22.07
C ALA A 94 -2.16 -3.22 22.11
N PRO A 95 -1.34 -2.86 23.12
CA PRO A 95 -0.71 -1.54 23.20
C PRO A 95 0.22 -1.24 22.01
N PHE A 96 0.79 -2.27 21.39
CA PHE A 96 1.75 -2.16 20.29
C PHE A 96 1.09 -2.21 18.90
N THR A 97 -0.23 -2.40 18.81
CA THR A 97 -0.93 -2.53 17.51
C THR A 97 -1.06 -1.21 16.74
N LYS A 98 -1.07 -0.07 17.45
CA LYS A 98 -1.23 1.24 16.81
C LYS A 98 0.08 1.67 16.18
N ARG A 99 0.17 1.52 14.84
CA ARG A 99 1.38 1.84 14.04
C ARG A 99 2.09 3.14 14.41
N GLY A 100 1.34 4.21 14.67
CA GLY A 100 1.91 5.52 15.03
C GLY A 100 2.52 5.56 16.43
N LEU A 101 1.89 4.89 17.40
CA LEU A 101 2.43 4.77 18.76
C LEU A 101 3.62 3.82 18.77
N LEU A 102 3.52 2.69 18.05
CA LEU A 102 4.61 1.73 17.92
C LEU A 102 5.87 2.38 17.32
N LEU A 103 5.73 3.15 16.24
CA LEU A 103 6.87 3.83 15.62
C LEU A 103 7.55 4.81 16.59
N LYS A 104 6.75 5.62 17.31
CA LYS A 104 7.27 6.56 18.30
C LYS A 104 7.98 5.85 19.46
N PHE A 105 7.38 4.77 19.95
CA PHE A 105 7.96 3.94 21.01
C PHE A 105 9.29 3.31 20.56
N LEU A 106 9.37 2.77 19.34
CA LEU A 106 10.59 2.17 18.82
C LEU A 106 11.70 3.19 18.60
N ILE A 107 11.41 4.35 18.00
CA ILE A 107 12.43 5.37 17.76
C ILE A 107 12.91 5.98 19.07
N LEU A 108 11.99 6.37 19.96
CA LEU A 108 12.36 7.04 21.20
C LEU A 108 12.96 6.05 22.21
N GLY A 109 12.30 4.91 22.44
CA GLY A 109 12.76 3.87 23.35
C GLY A 109 14.00 3.14 22.83
N GLY A 110 13.95 2.64 21.60
CA GLY A 110 15.08 1.95 20.97
C GLY A 110 16.27 2.87 20.70
N GLY A 111 16.02 4.10 20.24
CA GLY A 111 17.08 5.10 20.04
C GLY A 111 17.75 5.53 21.33
N SER A 112 16.97 5.83 22.38
CA SER A 112 17.53 6.17 23.69
C SER A 112 18.29 5.01 24.32
N LEU A 113 17.77 3.78 24.21
CA LEU A 113 18.46 2.59 24.70
C LEU A 113 19.76 2.34 23.94
N GLY A 114 19.77 2.50 22.61
CA GLY A 114 20.98 2.35 21.79
C GLY A 114 22.06 3.36 22.19
N LEU A 115 21.69 4.62 22.37
CA LEU A 115 22.60 5.66 22.86
C LEU A 115 23.09 5.37 24.28
N TYR A 116 22.19 4.96 25.18
CA TYR A 116 22.53 4.64 26.57
C TYR A 116 23.52 3.48 26.65
N LEU A 117 23.28 2.39 25.93
CA LEU A 117 24.19 1.24 25.90
C LEU A 117 25.53 1.60 25.26
N SER A 118 25.55 2.41 24.20
CA SER A 118 26.80 2.90 23.63
C SER A 118 27.58 3.77 24.64
N ALA A 119 26.90 4.64 25.36
CA ALA A 119 27.49 5.56 26.34
C ALA A 119 27.92 4.86 27.63
N THR A 120 27.30 3.74 28.01
CA THR A 120 27.60 3.01 29.26
C THR A 120 28.32 1.67 29.07
N ALA A 121 28.57 1.26 27.82
CA ALA A 121 29.37 0.07 27.52
C ALA A 121 30.70 0.07 28.28
N SER A 122 31.09 -1.07 28.84
CA SER A 122 32.40 -1.21 29.50
C SER A 122 33.54 -1.06 28.49
N ASP A 123 34.65 -0.49 28.93
CA ASP A 123 35.87 -0.30 28.13
C ASP A 123 36.51 -1.63 27.73
N ASP A 124 36.20 -2.72 28.45
CA ASP A 124 36.65 -4.07 28.11
C ASP A 124 35.80 -4.71 27.00
N LEU A 125 34.58 -4.21 26.77
CA LEU A 125 33.69 -4.72 25.72
C LEU A 125 33.93 -4.02 24.38
N LEU A 126 34.14 -2.70 24.41
CA LEU A 126 34.34 -1.89 23.21
C LEU A 126 35.74 -1.27 23.22
N PRO A 127 36.72 -1.83 22.46
CA PRO A 127 38.09 -1.33 22.43
C PRO A 127 38.20 0.14 22.01
N ILE A 128 37.27 0.60 21.15
CA ILE A 128 37.21 1.99 20.72
C ILE A 128 36.93 2.96 21.87
N LYS A 129 36.27 2.50 22.93
CA LYS A 129 35.93 3.30 24.11
C LYS A 129 37.13 3.47 25.04
N LYS A 130 37.95 2.42 25.18
CA LYS A 130 39.22 2.43 25.92
C LYS A 130 40.28 3.32 25.28
N GLY A 131 40.28 3.39 23.94
CA GLY A 131 41.25 4.16 23.17
C GLY A 131 42.64 3.51 23.04
N PRO A 132 43.54 4.10 22.25
CA PRO A 132 44.89 3.58 22.06
C PRO A 132 45.74 3.80 23.33
N GLN A 133 46.39 2.73 23.81
CA GLN A 133 47.28 2.81 24.98
C GLN A 133 48.75 3.03 24.62
N LEU A 134 49.11 2.83 23.36
CA LEU A 134 50.49 2.95 22.86
C LEU A 134 50.68 4.26 22.09
N PRO A 135 51.91 4.80 22.05
CA PRO A 135 52.19 5.99 21.25
C PRO A 135 51.86 5.74 19.77
N PRO A 136 51.30 6.74 19.07
CA PRO A 136 50.94 6.59 17.68
C PRO A 136 52.19 6.41 16.82
N LYS A 137 52.09 5.58 15.78
CA LYS A 137 53.15 5.45 14.79
C LYS A 137 53.18 6.74 13.93
N PRO A 138 54.33 7.42 13.80
CA PRO A 138 54.41 8.63 12.97
C PRO A 138 54.14 8.29 11.51
N GLY A 139 53.45 9.21 10.83
CA GLY A 139 53.20 9.12 9.39
C GLY A 139 54.48 9.30 8.54
N PRO A 140 54.35 9.26 7.21
CA PRO A 140 55.47 9.56 6.32
C PRO A 140 56.06 10.95 6.60
N ARG A 141 57.32 11.16 6.20
CA ARG A 141 58.06 12.41 6.45
C ARG A 141 58.07 12.86 7.92
N GLY A 142 57.94 11.91 8.86
CA GLY A 142 57.96 12.16 10.30
C GLY A 142 56.69 12.79 10.87
N LYS A 143 55.66 13.11 10.06
CA LYS A 143 54.34 13.65 10.49
C LYS A 143 53.38 14.01 9.33
N ILE A 144 53.78 13.91 8.06
CA ILE A 144 53.00 14.29 6.86
C ILE A 144 52.85 13.09 5.92
#